data_AF-F0JF37-F1
#
_entry.id   AF-F0JF37-F1
#
_cell.length_a   1.000
_cell.length_b   1.000
_cell.length_c   1.000
_cell.angle_alpha   90.00
_cell.angle_beta   90.00
_cell.angle_gamma   90.00
#
_symmetry.space_group_name_H-M   'P 1'
#
loop_
_entity.id
_entity.type
_entity.pdbx_description
1 polymer ?
#
loop_
_entity_poly.entity_id
_entity_poly.type
_entity_poly.pdbx_seq_one_letter_code
_entity_poly.pdbx_strand_id
1 'polypeptide(L)'
;MIDLGAALPTALSRLKTLPDGAVLTLLTFKRDRGVAVRRVDDGFEVREFGYRDETVLEDADGLRKRLKGALKREFPRSNKVHLLVDDGEEARPR
;
A
#
# COMPACT_ATOMS: atom_id res chain seq x y z
N MET A 1 -9.27 -8.40 -6.45
CA MET A 1 -8.00 -8.57 -7.20
C MET A 1 -7.98 -7.58 -8.34
N ILE A 2 -6.92 -6.79 -8.45
CA ILE A 2 -6.73 -5.82 -9.55
C ILE A 2 -5.41 -6.11 -10.26
N ASP A 3 -5.31 -5.74 -11.53
CA ASP A 3 -4.07 -5.89 -12.28
C ASP A 3 -2.94 -5.05 -11.69
N LEU A 4 -1.70 -5.54 -11.72
CA LEU A 4 -0.53 -4.87 -11.18
C LEU A 4 -0.35 -3.46 -11.76
N GLY A 5 -0.61 -3.29 -13.06
CA GLY A 5 -0.55 -2.00 -13.75
C GLY A 5 -1.63 -1.01 -13.29
N ALA A 6 -2.81 -1.53 -12.92
CA ALA A 6 -3.91 -0.73 -12.36
C ALA A 6 -3.77 -0.52 -10.84
N ALA A 7 -3.00 -1.37 -10.15
CA ALA A 7 -2.86 -1.34 -8.71
C ALA A 7 -2.28 -0.02 -8.18
N LEU A 8 -1.23 0.47 -8.81
CA LEU A 8 -0.58 1.72 -8.42
C LEU A 8 -1.52 2.93 -8.52
N PRO A 9 -2.17 3.22 -9.67
CA PRO A 9 -3.08 4.35 -9.76
C PRO A 9 -4.31 4.17 -8.86
N THR A 10 -4.87 2.96 -8.73
CA THR A 10 -6.00 2.71 -7.82
C THR A 10 -5.62 2.95 -6.36
N ALA A 11 -4.45 2.47 -5.92
CA ALA A 11 -3.96 2.68 -4.56
C ALA A 11 -3.78 4.18 -4.25
N LEU A 12 -3.15 4.93 -5.16
CA LEU A 12 -2.97 6.37 -5.01
C LEU A 12 -4.31 7.12 -4.97
N SER A 13 -5.24 6.78 -5.85
CA SER A 13 -6.58 7.39 -5.86
C SER A 13 -7.32 7.13 -4.54
N ARG A 14 -7.26 5.89 -4.02
CA ARG A 14 -7.85 5.52 -2.73
C ARG A 14 -7.20 6.32 -1.59
N LEU A 15 -5.87 6.29 -1.47
CA LEU A 15 -5.14 7.03 -0.43
C LEU A 15 -5.46 8.53 -0.42
N LYS A 16 -5.71 9.14 -1.58
CA LYS A 16 -6.11 10.56 -1.68
C LYS A 16 -7.51 10.83 -1.13
N THR A 17 -8.44 9.92 -1.35
CA THR A 17 -9.84 10.04 -0.91
C THR A 17 -10.06 9.62 0.55
N LEU A 18 -9.14 8.86 1.12
CA LEU A 18 -9.25 8.32 2.47
C LEU A 18 -8.81 9.34 3.52
N PRO A 19 -9.41 9.28 4.73
CA PRO A 19 -9.00 10.10 5.85
C PRO A 19 -7.60 9.73 6.35
N ASP A 20 -6.98 10.64 7.09
CA ASP A 20 -5.73 10.38 7.78
C ASP A 20 -5.93 9.24 8.80
N GLY A 21 -4.95 8.34 8.90
CA GLY A 21 -5.06 7.09 9.66
C GLY A 21 -5.49 5.87 8.83
N ALA A 22 -6.01 6.06 7.61
CA ALA A 22 -6.35 4.94 6.74
C ALA A 22 -5.10 4.17 6.28
N VAL A 23 -5.25 2.84 6.16
CA VAL A 23 -4.20 1.91 5.77
C VAL A 23 -4.60 1.17 4.51
N LEU A 24 -3.80 1.33 3.45
CA LEU A 24 -3.97 0.63 2.20
C LEU A 24 -2.92 -0.46 2.07
N THR A 25 -3.33 -1.71 2.01
CA THR A 25 -2.43 -2.87 1.91
C THR A 25 -2.54 -3.55 0.56
N LEU A 26 -1.42 -3.69 -0.13
CA LEU A 26 -1.25 -4.39 -1.38
C LEU A 26 -0.56 -5.73 -1.10
N LEU A 27 -1.30 -6.83 -1.22
CA LEU A 27 -0.82 -8.18 -1.01
C LEU A 27 -0.61 -8.92 -2.34
N THR A 28 0.37 -9.83 -2.38
CA THR A 28 0.45 -10.82 -3.47
C THR A 28 -0.71 -11.81 -3.41
N PHE A 29 -0.85 -12.57 -4.49
CA PHE A 29 -1.83 -13.66 -4.57
C PHE A 29 -1.74 -14.64 -3.40
N LYS A 30 -0.51 -14.97 -2.97
CA LYS A 30 -0.27 -15.88 -1.83
C LYS A 30 -0.39 -15.21 -0.47
N ARG A 31 -0.49 -13.86 -0.42
CA ARG A 31 -0.56 -13.06 0.80
C ARG A 31 0.63 -13.27 1.77
N ASP A 32 1.73 -13.82 1.25
CA ASP A 32 2.98 -14.07 1.98
C ASP A 32 3.92 -12.86 1.96
N ARG A 33 3.65 -11.91 1.05
CA ARG A 33 4.44 -10.69 0.85
C ARG A 33 3.56 -9.56 0.31
N GLY A 34 3.93 -8.32 0.60
CA GLY A 34 3.20 -7.14 0.17
C GLY A 34 3.76 -5.83 0.70
N VAL A 35 2.97 -4.79 0.51
CA VAL A 35 3.27 -3.43 0.99
C VAL A 35 2.01 -2.80 1.56
N ALA A 36 2.09 -2.31 2.79
CA ALA A 36 1.09 -1.50 3.45
C ALA A 36 1.49 -0.03 3.38
N VAL A 37 0.53 0.85 3.14
CA VAL A 37 0.69 2.29 3.08
C VAL A 37 -0.32 2.90 4.02
N ARG A 38 0.16 3.51 5.10
CA ARG A 38 -0.66 4.24 6.05
C ARG A 38 -0.56 5.73 5.79
N ARG A 39 -1.71 6.39 5.72
CA ARG A 39 -1.76 7.85 5.64
C ARG A 39 -1.54 8.44 7.03
N VAL A 40 -0.58 9.34 7.14
CA VAL A 40 -0.25 10.08 8.38
C VAL A 40 -0.33 11.57 8.10
N ASP A 41 -0.47 12.39 9.14
CA ASP A 41 -0.77 13.84 8.99
C ASP A 41 0.21 14.58 8.05
N ASP A 42 1.49 14.22 8.06
CA ASP A 42 2.57 14.90 7.30
C ASP A 42 3.21 13.99 6.24
N GLY A 43 2.50 12.95 5.77
CA GLY A 43 3.03 12.08 4.73
C GLY A 43 2.39 10.69 4.65
N PHE A 44 3.19 9.72 4.20
CA PHE A 44 2.76 8.34 4.03
C PHE A 44 3.79 7.40 4.64
N GLU A 45 3.35 6.57 5.57
CA GLU A 45 4.17 5.50 6.11
C GLU A 45 4.02 4.26 5.21
N VAL A 46 5.11 3.84 4.59
CA VAL A 46 5.17 2.68 3.71
C VAL A 46 5.87 1.55 4.44
N ARG A 47 5.15 0.48 4.70
CA ARG A 47 5.64 -0.75 5.30
C ARG A 47 5.67 -1.85 4.26
N GLU A 48 6.87 -2.21 3.82
CA GLU A 48 7.12 -3.36 2.97
C GLU A 48 7.33 -4.59 3.87
N PHE A 49 6.73 -5.73 3.53
CA PHE A 49 6.92 -6.99 4.26
C PHE A 49 6.93 -8.16 3.28
N GLY A 50 7.92 -9.04 3.39
CA GLY A 50 8.12 -10.14 2.45
C GLY A 50 9.58 -10.27 2.02
N TYR A 51 9.95 -9.64 0.90
CA TYR A 51 11.35 -9.63 0.45
C TYR A 51 12.24 -8.73 1.31
N ARG A 52 11.69 -7.61 1.77
CA ARG A 52 12.28 -6.73 2.79
C ARG A 52 11.19 -6.41 3.79
N ASP A 53 11.54 -6.47 5.08
CA ASP A 53 10.70 -5.96 6.15
C ASP A 53 11.27 -4.59 6.54
N GLU A 54 10.70 -3.54 5.96
CA GLU A 54 11.17 -2.17 6.18
C GLU A 54 9.97 -1.22 6.23
N THR A 55 10.00 -0.31 7.19
CA THR A 55 9.01 0.76 7.32
C THR A 55 9.70 2.10 7.12
N VAL A 56 9.14 2.92 6.26
CA VAL A 56 9.67 4.26 5.97
C VAL A 56 8.55 5.29 5.93
N LEU A 57 8.93 6.55 6.10
CA LEU A 57 8.06 7.69 5.85
C LEU A 57 8.48 8.34 4.54
N GLU A 58 7.51 8.53 3.65
CA GLU A 58 7.72 9.12 2.33
C GLU A 58 6.60 10.11 2.03
N ASP A 59 6.92 11.17 1.30
CA ASP A 59 5.93 12.07 0.72
C ASP A 59 5.16 11.41 -0.43
N ALA A 60 4.08 12.04 -0.90
CA ALA A 60 3.27 11.53 -2.01
C ALA A 60 4.09 11.17 -3.27
N ASP A 61 5.11 11.96 -3.59
CA ASP A 61 6.00 11.75 -4.74
C ASP A 61 6.99 10.60 -4.53
N GLY A 62 7.56 10.51 -3.32
CA GLY A 62 8.46 9.44 -2.89
C GLY A 62 7.75 8.10 -2.83
N LEU A 63 6.56 8.07 -2.22
CA LEU A 63 5.65 6.95 -2.14
C LEU A 63 5.41 6.32 -3.51
N ARG A 64 5.09 7.12 -4.54
CA ARG A 64 4.84 6.60 -5.89
C ARG A 64 6.05 5.89 -6.48
N LYS A 65 7.25 6.47 -6.33
CA LYS A 65 8.50 5.86 -6.82
C LYS A 65 8.81 4.57 -6.07
N ARG A 66 8.65 4.61 -4.75
CA ARG A 66 8.91 3.49 -3.86
C ARG A 66 7.95 2.34 -4.10
N LEU A 67 6.64 2.58 -4.10
CA LEU A 67 5.63 1.59 -4.47
C LEU A 67 5.92 0.98 -5.85
N LYS A 68 6.29 1.78 -6.85
CA LYS A 68 6.62 1.24 -8.19
C LYS A 68 7.83 0.32 -8.15
N GLY A 69 8.85 0.65 -7.36
CA GLY A 69 10.04 -0.18 -7.13
C GLY A 69 9.71 -1.46 -6.36
N ALA A 70 8.97 -1.33 -5.25
CA ALA A 70 8.47 -2.41 -4.42
C ALA A 70 7.61 -3.37 -5.25
N LEU A 71 6.63 -2.86 -6.00
CA LEU A 71 5.78 -3.65 -6.89
C LEU A 71 6.60 -4.41 -7.95
N LYS A 72 7.62 -3.79 -8.55
CA LYS A 72 8.52 -4.48 -9.49
C LYS A 72 9.34 -5.60 -8.83
N ARG A 73 9.83 -5.37 -7.61
CA ARG A 73 10.67 -6.33 -6.87
C ARG A 73 9.85 -7.48 -6.29
N GLU A 74 8.70 -7.16 -5.70
CA GLU A 74 7.82 -8.10 -5.01
C GLU A 74 6.91 -8.89 -5.97
N PHE A 75 6.57 -8.31 -7.13
CA PHE A 75 5.62 -8.89 -8.10
C PHE A 75 6.23 -9.10 -9.50
N PRO A 76 7.43 -9.72 -9.67
CA PRO A 76 8.07 -9.87 -10.97
C PRO A 76 7.32 -10.79 -11.94
N ARG A 77 6.46 -11.69 -11.45
CA ARG A 77 5.65 -12.62 -12.27
C ARG A 77 4.15 -12.62 -11.93
N SER A 78 3.71 -11.79 -10.99
CA SER A 78 2.29 -11.70 -10.62
C SER A 78 1.61 -10.59 -11.39
N ASN A 79 0.60 -10.94 -12.18
CA ASN A 79 -0.20 -9.95 -12.91
C ASN A 79 -1.32 -9.35 -12.04
N LYS A 80 -1.67 -9.97 -10.91
CA LYS A 80 -2.79 -9.54 -10.05
C LYS A 80 -2.33 -9.33 -8.61
N VAL A 81 -2.89 -8.31 -7.98
CA VAL A 81 -2.66 -7.98 -6.57
C VAL A 81 -3.97 -7.90 -5.79
N HIS A 82 -3.89 -8.19 -4.50
CA HIS A 82 -4.95 -8.00 -3.54
C HIS A 82 -4.83 -6.60 -2.95
N LEU A 83 -5.84 -5.76 -3.16
CA LEU A 83 -5.95 -4.45 -2.53
C LEU A 83 -6.89 -4.58 -1.34
N LEU A 84 -6.38 -4.36 -0.14
CA LEU A 84 -7.16 -4.15 1.06
C LEU A 84 -7.06 -2.67 1.43
N VAL A 85 -8.19 -2.10 1.79
CA VAL A 85 -8.27 -0.75 2.31
C VAL A 85 -8.92 -0.87 3.67
N ASP A 86 -8.24 -0.34 4.66
CA ASP A 86 -8.73 -0.20 6.01
C ASP A 86 -8.86 1.30 6.26
N ASP A 87 -10.08 1.77 6.47
CA ASP A 87 -10.35 3.21 6.58
C ASP A 87 -9.93 3.76 7.97
N GLY A 88 -9.25 2.95 8.80
CA GLY A 88 -8.79 3.37 10.12
C GLY A 88 -9.94 3.58 11.10
N GLU A 89 -11.10 2.93 10.89
CA GLU A 89 -12.28 3.01 11.76
C GLU A 89 -12.08 2.25 13.10
N GLU A 90 -10.86 2.22 13.63
CA GLU A 90 -10.53 1.77 14.99
C GLU A 90 -10.75 2.93 15.98
N ALA A 91 -12.00 3.38 16.06
CA ALA A 91 -12.55 4.06 17.22
C ALA A 91 -14.06 3.80 17.31
N ARG A 92 -14.48 2.53 17.22
CA ARG A 92 -15.76 2.12 17.81
C ARG A 92 -15.49 1.35 19.09
N PRO A 93 -15.38 2.02 20.26
CA PRO A 93 -15.69 1.33 21.50
C PRO A 93 -17.16 0.92 21.45
N ARG A 94 -17.45 -0.37 21.63
CA ARG A 94 -18.75 -0.84 22.07
C ARG A 94 -18.68 -1.15 23.55
#